data_AF-A0A0D5NIN0-F1
#
_entry.id   AF-A0A0D5NIN0-F1
#
_cell.length_a   1.000
_cell.length_b   1.000
_cell.length_c   1.000
_cell.angle_alpha   90.00
_cell.angle_beta   90.00
_cell.angle_gamma   90.00
#
_symmetry.space_group_name_H-M   'P 1'
#
loop_
_entity.id
_entity.type
_entity.pdbx_description
1 polymer ?
#
loop_
_entity_poly.entity_id
_entity_poly.type
_entity_poly.pdbx_seq_one_letter_code
_entity_poly.pdbx_strand_id
1 'polypeptide(L)' 'MTTLSCNCGFSVTDENKYKVEAEMWHHAIHEHGEMLKSMSVEMLEQWLVNKDEQLKARA' A
#
# COMPACT_ATOMS: atom_id res chain seq x y z
N MET A 1 -11.64 4.32 12.90
CA MET A 1 -10.18 4.14 12.98
C MET A 1 -9.78 3.08 11.97
N THR A 2 -8.88 3.42 11.05
CA THR A 2 -8.42 2.57 9.95
C THR A 2 -6.96 2.21 10.18
N THR A 3 -6.61 0.93 9.98
CA THR A 3 -5.24 0.44 10.08
C THR A 3 -4.87 -0.28 8.79
N LEU A 4 -3.73 0.10 8.20
CA LEU A 4 -3.11 -0.62 7.09
C LEU A 4 -1.75 -1.15 7.50
N SER A 5 -1.43 -2.35 7.06
CA SER A 5 -0.15 -3.02 7.33
C SER A 5 0.51 -3.44 6.03
N CYS A 6 1.83 -3.25 5.96
CA CYS A 6 2.70 -3.73 4.91
C CYS A 6 3.36 -5.04 5.35
N ASN A 7 3.68 -5.91 4.39
CA ASN A 7 4.33 -7.20 4.65
C ASN A 7 5.75 -7.06 5.21
N CYS A 8 6.38 -5.89 5.08
CA CYS A 8 7.67 -5.59 5.69
C CYS A 8 7.59 -5.29 7.20
N GLY A 9 6.38 -5.31 7.80
CA GLY A 9 6.15 -5.01 9.21
C GLY A 9 5.77 -3.55 9.51
N PHE A 10 5.75 -2.67 8.50
CA PHE A 10 5.23 -1.31 8.66
C PHE A 10 3.71 -1.31 8.84
N SER A 11 3.20 -0.53 9.78
CA SER A 11 1.76 -0.33 9.97
C SER A 11 1.46 1.12 10.30
N VAL A 12 0.34 1.62 9.76
CA VAL A 12 -0.18 2.96 10.04
C VAL A 12 -1.62 2.86 10.50
N THR A 13 -1.96 3.61 11.54
CA THR A 13 -3.31 3.68 12.12
C THR A 13 -3.73 5.13 12.29
N ASP A 14 -4.87 5.51 11.74
CA ASP A 14 -5.44 6.86 11.89
C ASP A 14 -6.98 6.83 11.74
N GLU A 15 -7.67 7.88 12.18
CA GLU A 15 -9.11 8.02 11.98
C GLU A 15 -9.45 8.46 10.54
N ASN A 16 -8.56 9.22 9.91
CA ASN A 16 -8.70 9.64 8.54
C ASN A 16 -8.13 8.59 7.57
N LYS A 17 -9.02 7.85 6.90
CA LYS A 17 -8.64 6.82 5.92
C LYS A 17 -7.69 7.31 4.82
N TYR A 18 -7.83 8.56 4.38
CA TYR A 18 -6.99 9.12 3.32
C TYR A 18 -5.55 9.35 3.80
N LYS A 19 -5.37 9.64 5.10
CA LYS A 19 -4.05 9.79 5.71
C LYS A 19 -3.35 8.45 5.83
N VAL A 20 -4.07 7.40 6.25
CA VAL A 20 -3.58 6.02 6.30
C VAL A 20 -3.14 5.55 4.91
N GLU A 21 -3.95 5.82 3.89
CA GLU A 21 -3.61 5.51 2.49
C GLU A 21 -2.37 6.26 2.01
N ALA A 22 -2.32 7.58 2.21
CA ALA A 22 -1.19 8.41 1.78
C ALA A 22 0.13 7.96 2.40
N GLU A 23 0.14 7.64 3.70
CA GLU A 23 1.33 7.14 4.39
C GLU A 23 1.73 5.74 3.91
N MET A 24 0.76 4.86 3.62
CA MET A 24 1.05 3.53 3.05
C MET A 24 1.64 3.62 1.65
N TRP A 25 1.13 4.52 0.80
CA TRP A 25 1.69 4.78 -0.54
C TRP A 25 3.09 5.40 -0.45
N HIS A 26 3.28 6.37 0.44
CA HIS A 26 4.57 6.97 0.67
C HIS A 26 5.61 5.92 1.10
N HIS A 27 5.26 5.07 2.08
CA HIS A 27 6.10 3.97 2.52
C HIS A 27 6.44 3.01 1.38
N ALA A 28 5.45 2.56 0.60
CA ALA A 28 5.69 1.66 -0.53
C ALA A 28 6.62 2.27 -1.60
N ILE A 29 6.48 3.56 -1.91
CA ILE A 29 7.32 4.19 -2.94
C ILE A 29 8.77 4.36 -2.46
N HIS A 30 8.98 4.71 -1.18
CA HIS A 30 10.32 5.03 -0.66
C HIS A 30 11.07 3.80 -0.16
N GLU A 31 10.41 2.92 0.59
CA GLU A 31 11.05 1.74 1.20
C GLU A 31 11.05 0.53 0.27
N HIS A 32 10.19 0.55 -0.74
CA HIS A 32 10.04 -0.53 -1.71
C HIS A 32 10.22 -0.08 -3.16
N GLY A 33 10.71 1.14 -3.40
CA GLY A 33 10.90 1.70 -4.74
C GLY A 33 11.78 0.83 -5.64
N GLU A 34 12.87 0.25 -5.13
CA GLU A 34 13.72 -0.65 -5.92
C GLU A 34 13.05 -2.00 -6.23
N MET A 35 12.27 -2.54 -5.28
CA MET A 35 11.44 -3.71 -5.53
C MET A 35 10.40 -3.41 -6.61
N LEU A 36 9.68 -2.29 -6.50
CA LEU A 36 8.68 -1.87 -7.49
C LEU A 36 9.30 -1.70 -8.89
N LYS A 37 10.49 -1.07 -8.99
CA LYS A 37 11.22 -0.94 -10.27
C LYS A 37 11.69 -2.28 -10.85
N SER A 38 11.92 -3.29 -10.00
CA SER A 38 12.36 -4.62 -10.43
C SER A 38 11.22 -5.53 -10.91
N MET A 39 9.97 -5.15 -10.64
CA MET A 39 8.79 -5.92 -11.06
C MET A 39 8.53 -5.74 -12.55
N SER A 40 8.06 -6.79 -13.22
CA SER A 40 7.47 -6.62 -14.55
C SER A 40 6.19 -5.78 -14.46
N VAL A 41 5.78 -5.18 -15.57
CA VAL A 41 4.55 -4.37 -15.64
C VAL A 41 3.35 -5.16 -15.13
N GLU A 42 3.20 -6.42 -15.55
CA GLU A 42 2.10 -7.30 -15.14
C GLU A 42 2.09 -7.56 -13.62
N MET A 43 3.26 -7.73 -13.01
CA MET A 43 3.38 -7.90 -11.56
C MET A 43 3.01 -6.60 -10.82
N LEU A 44 3.39 -5.46 -11.37
CA LEU A 44 3.08 -4.13 -10.84
C LEU A 44 1.57 -3.85 -10.90
N GLU A 45 0.92 -4.18 -12.01
CA GLU A 45 -0.54 -4.09 -12.17
C GLU A 45 -1.28 -4.98 -11.18
N GLN A 46 -0.86 -6.25 -11.02
CA GLN A 46 -1.45 -7.14 -10.03
C GLN A 46 -1.26 -6.64 -8.60
N TRP A 47 -0.09 -6.07 -8.28
CA TRP A 47 0.14 -5.48 -6.98
C TRP A 47 -0.77 -4.27 -6.72
N LEU A 48 -0.97 -3.40 -7.71
CA LEU A 48 -1.89 -2.27 -7.62
C LEU A 48 -3.35 -2.73 -7.42
N VAL A 49 -3.81 -3.73 -8.18
CA VAL A 49 -5.16 -4.30 -8.04
C VAL A 49 -5.37 -4.87 -6.64
N ASN A 50 -4.44 -5.68 -6.14
CA ASN A 50 -4.52 -6.26 -4.79
C ASN A 50 -4.53 -5.18 -3.69
N LYS A 51 -3.87 -4.04 -3.91
CA LYS A 51 -3.90 -2.90 -2.99
C LYS A 51 -5.25 -2.17 -3.05
N ASP A 52 -5.77 -1.91 -4.25
CA ASP A 52 -7.09 -1.30 -4.44
C ASP A 52 -8.21 -2.16 -3.81
N GLU A 53 -8.16 -3.49 -3.96
CA GLU A 53 -9.10 -4.40 -3.31
C GLU A 53 -9.01 -4.36 -1.77
N GLN A 54 -7.80 -4.28 -1.21
CA GLN A 54 -7.63 -4.13 0.25
C GLN A 54 -8.24 -2.83 0.77
N LEU A 55 -8.21 -1.77 -0.03
CA LEU A 55 -8.82 -0.48 0.31
C LEU A 55 -10.34 -0.54 0.19
N LYS A 56 -10.87 -1.16 -0.89
CA LYS A 56 -12.31 -1.32 -1.13
C LYS A 56 -12.99 -2.26 -0.15
N ALA A 57 -12.35 -3.37 0.22
CA ALA A 57 -12.89 -4.34 1.17
C ALA A 57 -13.08 -3.77 2.60
N ARG A 58 -12.60 -2.55 2.85
CA ARG A 58 -12.68 -1.86 4.14
C ARG A 58 -13.41 -0.51 4.08
N ALA A 59 -14.05 -0.19 2.94
CA ALA A 59 -14.94 0.96 2.74
C ALA A 59 -16.40 0.57 2.97
#